data_AF-A0AAX2UZ64-F1
#
_entry.id   AF-A0AAX2UZ64-F1
#
_cell.length_a   1.000
_cell.length_b   1.000
_cell.length_c   1.000
_cell.angle_alpha   90.00
_cell.angle_beta   90.00
_cell.angle_gamma   90.00
#
_symmetry.space_group_name_H-M   'P 1'
#
loop_
_entity.id
_entity.type
_entity.pdbx_description
1 polymer ?
#
loop_
_entity_poly.entity_id
_entity_poly.type
_entity_poly.pdbx_seq_one_letter_code
_entity_poly.pdbx_strand_id
1 'polypeptide(L)'
;MAKYDKISPETQQEAMKIARANQKPGQTKEQTQLIAQGIQKGIDEYKKQMKARAREASRQKKLQAKARQPQGAPQPEEQDDQLELVEVSHQHPLPWILLVLSWLGFAAAWLWLH
;
A
#
# COMPACT_ATOMS: atom_id res chain seq x y z
N MET A 1 -0.15 -2.83 30.14
CA MET A 1 -0.41 -1.72 29.18
C MET A 1 0.80 -1.51 28.30
N ALA A 2 0.69 -1.77 26.99
CA ALA A 2 1.73 -1.33 26.05
C ALA A 2 1.77 0.20 26.09
N LYS A 3 2.92 0.76 26.47
CA LYS A 3 3.16 2.20 26.49
C LYS A 3 3.02 2.69 25.05
N TYR A 4 1.88 3.30 24.72
CA TYR A 4 1.71 3.97 23.44
C TYR A 4 2.69 5.13 23.46
N ASP A 5 3.76 4.96 22.69
CA ASP A 5 4.88 5.89 22.63
C ASP A 5 4.33 7.29 22.38
N LYS A 6 4.70 8.23 23.25
CA LYS A 6 4.46 9.65 23.02
C LYS A 6 4.98 9.96 21.63
N ILE A 7 4.12 10.51 20.78
CA ILE A 7 4.47 10.81 19.40
C ILE A 7 5.73 11.67 19.40
N SER A 8 6.78 11.20 18.71
CA SER A 8 8.10 11.84 18.73
C SER A 8 7.98 13.35 18.46
N PRO A 9 8.70 14.20 19.22
CA PRO A 9 8.71 15.64 18.98
C PRO A 9 9.17 15.98 17.56
N GLU A 10 10.01 15.14 16.94
CA GLU A 10 10.43 15.30 15.55
C GLU A 10 9.26 15.17 14.58
N THR A 11 8.41 14.14 14.75
CA THR A 11 7.21 13.94 13.93
C THR A 11 6.25 15.13 14.05
N GLN A 12 6.14 15.73 15.24
CA GLN A 12 5.30 16.92 15.47
C GLN A 12 5.84 18.14 14.73
N GLN A 13 7.16 18.38 14.80
CA GLN A 13 7.81 19.49 14.12
C GLN A 13 7.73 19.33 12.60
N GLU A 14 7.95 18.12 12.10
CA GLU A 14 7.89 17.82 10.68
C GLU A 14 6.47 17.96 10.14
N ALA A 15 5.46 17.45 10.86
CA ALA A 15 4.06 17.65 10.52
C ALA A 15 3.68 19.13 10.49
N MET A 16 4.16 19.93 11.44
CA MET A 16 3.93 21.38 11.47
C MET A 16 4.63 22.10 10.31
N LYS A 17 5.85 21.68 9.96
CA LYS A 17 6.59 22.21 8.81
C LYS A 17 5.87 21.93 7.50
N ILE A 18 5.38 20.70 7.30
CA ILE A 18 4.62 20.30 6.11
C ILE A 18 3.29 21.06 6.05
N ALA A 19 2.57 21.18 7.16
CA ALA A 19 1.31 21.93 7.20
C ALA A 19 1.50 23.41 6.86
N ARG A 20 2.56 24.04 7.37
CA ARG A 20 2.92 25.43 7.04
C ARG A 20 3.38 25.60 5.60
N ALA A 21 4.16 24.65 5.07
CA ALA A 21 4.61 24.69 3.68
C ALA A 21 3.44 24.62 2.68
N ASN A 22 2.34 23.96 3.06
CA ASN A 22 1.12 23.82 2.24
C ASN A 22 0.00 24.80 2.65
N GLN A 23 0.32 25.82 3.46
CA GLN A 23 -0.67 26.78 3.94
C GLN A 23 -1.24 27.61 2.79
N LYS A 24 -2.57 27.67 2.69
CA LYS A 24 -3.26 28.54 1.74
C LYS A 24 -3.38 29.97 2.29
N PRO A 25 -3.35 31.00 1.42
CA PRO A 25 -3.58 32.38 1.85
C PRO A 25 -4.97 32.50 2.51
N GLY A 26 -5.03 33.11 3.69
CA GLY A 26 -6.24 33.24 4.51
C GLY A 26 -6.47 32.11 5.53
N GLN A 27 -5.63 31.07 5.58
CA GLN A 27 -5.76 29.99 6.58
C GLN A 27 -5.34 30.46 7.98
N THR A 28 -6.15 30.16 9.00
CA THR A 28 -5.84 30.50 10.39
C THR A 28 -4.76 29.57 10.97
N LYS A 29 -4.01 30.06 11.97
CA LYS A 29 -2.99 29.24 12.65
C LYS A 29 -3.56 27.97 13.27
N GLU A 30 -4.77 28.05 13.80
CA GLU A 30 -5.49 26.90 14.38
C GLU A 30 -5.81 25.85 13.31
N GLN A 31 -6.27 26.27 12.13
CA GLN A 31 -6.49 25.35 11.00
C GLN A 31 -5.20 24.67 10.55
N THR A 32 -4.10 25.42 10.42
CA THR A 32 -2.78 24.83 10.11
C THR A 32 -2.34 23.84 11.19
N GLN A 33 -2.63 24.13 12.46
CA GLN A 33 -2.31 23.25 13.58
C GLN A 33 -3.16 21.97 13.57
N LEU A 34 -4.45 22.06 13.24
CA LEU A 34 -5.32 20.90 13.06
C LEU A 34 -4.83 19.99 11.93
N ILE A 35 -4.40 20.59 10.81
CA ILE A 35 -3.79 19.84 9.69
C ILE A 35 -2.50 19.15 10.15
N ALA A 36 -1.63 19.85 10.89
CA ALA A 36 -0.42 19.26 11.45
C ALA A 36 -0.73 18.05 12.36
N GLN A 37 -1.77 18.13 13.20
CA GLN A 37 -2.20 16.99 14.02
C GLN A 37 -2.69 15.80 13.16
N GLY A 38 -3.38 16.07 12.05
CA GLY A 38 -3.79 15.04 11.10
C GLY A 38 -2.59 14.34 10.46
N ILE A 39 -1.62 15.11 9.97
CA ILE A 39 -0.37 14.57 9.39
C ILE A 39 0.39 13.74 10.43
N GLN A 40 0.48 14.23 11.66
CA GLN A 40 1.13 13.54 12.77
C GLN A 40 0.50 12.16 13.04
N LYS A 41 -0.84 12.08 13.09
CA LYS A 41 -1.55 10.80 13.25
C LYS A 41 -1.31 9.86 12.08
N GLY A 42 -1.36 10.37 10.85
CA GLY A 42 -1.11 9.57 9.65
C GLY A 42 0.28 8.93 9.63
N ILE A 43 1.31 9.69 10.02
CA ILE A 43 2.69 9.15 10.12
C ILE A 43 2.77 8.04 11.18
N ASP A 44 2.10 8.22 12.32
CA ASP A 44 2.12 7.21 13.39
C ASP A 44 1.41 5.91 12.97
N GLU A 45 0.22 6.03 12.38
CA GLU A 45 -0.53 4.88 11.87
C GLU A 45 0.25 4.12 10.81
N TYR A 46 0.88 4.84 9.86
CA TYR A 46 1.74 4.23 8.85
C TYR A 46 2.92 3.48 9.48
N LYS A 47 3.64 4.12 10.41
CA LYS A 47 4.76 3.48 11.12
C LYS A 47 4.31 2.25 11.92
N LYS A 48 3.12 2.28 12.51
CA LYS A 48 2.53 1.15 13.23
C LYS A 48 2.23 -0.02 12.28
N GLN A 49 1.58 0.24 11.15
CA GLN A 49 1.29 -0.79 10.14
C GLN A 49 2.57 -1.40 9.58
N MET A 50 3.59 -0.58 9.27
CA MET A 50 4.89 -1.05 8.80
C MET A 50 5.59 -1.96 9.82
N LYS A 51 5.60 -1.59 11.10
CA LYS A 51 6.15 -2.44 12.17
C LYS A 51 5.38 -3.77 12.31
N ALA A 52 4.05 -3.74 12.19
CA ALA A 52 3.23 -4.94 12.23
C ALA A 52 3.57 -5.89 11.05
N ARG A 53 3.60 -5.36 9.83
CA ARG A 53 3.95 -6.11 8.62
C ARG A 53 5.36 -6.71 8.69
N ALA A 54 6.34 -5.97 9.19
CA ALA A 54 7.71 -6.46 9.36
C ALA A 54 7.78 -7.65 10.35
N ARG A 55 6.96 -7.63 11.41
CA ARG A 55 6.88 -8.74 12.38
C ARG A 55 6.22 -9.96 11.77
N GLU A 56 5.16 -9.79 10.99
CA GLU A 56 4.49 -10.89 10.28
C GLU A 56 5.42 -11.55 9.27
N ALA A 57 6.12 -10.76 8.45
CA ALA A 57 7.14 -11.28 7.53
C ALA A 57 8.25 -12.04 8.25
N SER A 58 8.70 -11.54 9.40
CA SER A 58 9.69 -12.23 10.24
C SER A 58 9.17 -13.55 10.81
N ARG A 59 7.89 -13.61 11.20
CA ARG A 59 7.25 -14.86 11.66
C ARG A 59 7.15 -15.87 10.52
N GLN A 60 6.73 -15.43 9.33
CA GLN A 60 6.64 -16.29 8.15
C GLN A 60 8.01 -16.86 7.77
N LYS A 61 9.06 -16.03 7.74
CA LYS A 61 10.44 -16.51 7.49
C LYS A 61 10.89 -17.56 8.51
N LYS A 62 10.58 -17.35 9.80
CA LYS A 62 10.88 -18.33 10.85
C LYS A 62 10.11 -19.64 10.68
N LEU A 63 8.84 -19.59 10.30
CA LEU A 63 8.03 -20.78 10.02
C LEU A 63 8.54 -21.55 8.80
N GLN A 64 8.90 -20.85 7.72
CA GLN A 64 9.49 -21.46 6.53
C GLN A 64 10.85 -22.10 6.83
N ALA A 65 11.71 -21.43 7.61
CA ALA A 65 12.99 -21.99 8.03
C ALA A 65 12.82 -23.25 8.89
N LYS A 66 11.79 -23.29 9.74
CA LYS A 66 11.43 -24.48 10.55
C LYS A 66 10.94 -25.63 9.66
N ALA A 67 10.13 -25.33 8.64
CA ALA A 67 9.57 -26.32 7.72
C ALA A 67 10.61 -26.88 6.73
N ARG A 68 11.63 -26.09 6.37
CA ARG A 68 12.77 -26.50 5.53
C ARG A 68 13.82 -27.32 6.28
N GLN A 69 13.61 -27.63 7.55
CA GLN A 69 14.52 -28.44 8.35
C GLN A 69 13.98 -29.87 8.58
N PRO A 70 13.98 -30.77 7.57
CA PRO A 70 14.06 -32.19 7.83
C PRO A 70 15.52 -32.59 8.05
N GLN A 71 15.70 -33.67 8.81
CA GLN A 71 16.97 -34.29 9.15
C GLN A 71 17.82 -34.57 7.90
N GLY A 72 19.10 -34.13 7.89
CA GLY A 72 20.16 -34.72 7.06
C GLY A 72 20.58 -34.01 5.76
N ALA A 73 21.56 -33.10 5.87
CA ALA A 73 22.66 -32.80 4.92
C ALA A 73 22.31 -32.26 3.48
N PRO A 74 23.30 -31.82 2.65
CA PRO A 74 23.76 -30.42 2.61
C PRO A 74 23.66 -29.72 1.23
N GLN A 75 23.31 -28.43 1.27
CA GLN A 75 23.80 -27.32 0.40
C GLN A 75 23.44 -27.38 -1.12
N PRO A 76 23.76 -26.33 -1.91
CA PRO A 76 22.93 -25.14 -2.16
C PRO A 76 22.55 -24.99 -3.64
N GLU A 77 21.32 -24.60 -3.96
CA GLU A 77 20.99 -24.08 -5.29
C GLU A 77 20.71 -22.59 -5.15
N GLU A 78 21.76 -21.82 -5.43
CA GLU A 78 21.67 -20.44 -5.86
C GLU A 78 20.82 -20.39 -7.13
N GLN A 79 19.59 -19.90 -7.01
CA GLN A 79 18.80 -19.39 -8.12
C GLN A 79 18.49 -17.93 -7.77
N ASP A 80 19.52 -17.10 -7.92
CA ASP A 80 19.32 -15.76 -8.43
C ASP A 80 19.02 -15.88 -9.94
N ASP A 81 18.40 -14.86 -10.51
CA ASP A 81 17.97 -14.79 -11.93
C ASP A 81 16.70 -15.55 -12.30
N GLN A 82 15.57 -15.02 -11.84
CA GLN A 82 14.80 -14.15 -12.74
C GLN A 82 13.67 -13.44 -12.01
N LEU A 83 13.60 -12.16 -12.31
CA LEU A 83 12.49 -11.26 -12.07
C LEU A 83 11.24 -11.80 -12.79
N GLU A 84 10.62 -12.85 -12.26
CA GLU A 84 9.25 -13.18 -12.63
C GLU A 84 8.34 -12.24 -11.84
N LEU A 85 8.29 -11.01 -12.34
CA LEU A 85 7.24 -10.03 -12.12
C LEU A 85 5.96 -10.58 -12.78
N VAL A 86 5.56 -11.80 -12.42
CA VAL A 86 4.22 -12.31 -12.65
C VAL A 86 3.40 -11.88 -11.45
N GLU A 87 3.24 -10.56 -11.40
CA GLU A 87 1.96 -9.98 -11.04
C GLU A 87 0.95 -10.61 -12.01
N VAL A 88 0.41 -11.79 -11.67
CA VAL A 88 -0.89 -12.20 -12.21
C VAL A 88 -1.91 -11.24 -11.59
N SER A 89 -1.85 -9.99 -12.03
CA SER A 89 -3.02 -9.15 -12.14
C SER A 89 -3.95 -9.99 -12.99
N HIS A 90 -4.94 -10.63 -12.36
CA HIS A 90 -6.08 -11.21 -13.03
C HIS A 90 -6.86 -10.05 -13.67
N GLN A 91 -6.28 -9.42 -14.68
CA GLN A 91 -6.99 -8.55 -15.60
C GLN A 91 -7.86 -9.47 -16.43
N HIS A 92 -9.01 -9.82 -15.87
CA HIS A 92 -9.99 -10.58 -16.61
C HIS A 92 -10.36 -9.74 -17.84
N PRO A 93 -10.17 -10.22 -19.08
CA PRO A 93 -10.56 -9.46 -20.27
C PRO A 93 -12.08 -9.44 -20.47
N LEU A 94 -12.86 -10.10 -19.59
CA LEU A 94 -14.32 -10.19 -19.64
C LEU A 94 -15.00 -8.82 -19.74
N PRO A 95 -14.75 -7.85 -18.84
CA PRO A 95 -15.36 -6.52 -18.93
C PRO A 95 -15.07 -5.81 -20.25
N TRP A 96 -13.86 -5.95 -20.81
CA TRP A 96 -13.50 -5.32 -22.08
C TRP A 96 -14.20 -5.96 -23.28
N ILE A 97 -14.31 -7.29 -23.31
CA ILE A 97 -15.02 -8.01 -24.36
C ILE A 97 -16.53 -7.69 -24.30
N LEU A 98 -17.13 -7.71 -23.10
CA LEU A 98 -18.54 -7.34 -22.89
C LEU A 98 -18.83 -5.91 -23.34
N LEU A 99 -17.90 -4.99 -23.10
CA LEU A 99 -18.03 -3.59 -23.51
C LEU A 99 -18.04 -3.43 -25.03
N VAL A 100 -17.09 -4.09 -25.73
CA VAL A 100 -17.04 -4.06 -27.21
C VAL A 100 -18.30 -4.70 -27.79
N LEU A 101 -18.76 -5.81 -27.23
CA LEU A 101 -19.98 -6.49 -27.68
C LEU A 101 -21.23 -5.62 -27.51
N SER A 102 -21.35 -4.92 -26.38
CA SER A 102 -22.45 -3.99 -26.11
C SER A 102 -22.48 -2.82 -27.10
N TRP A 103 -21.32 -2.22 -27.40
CA TRP A 103 -21.22 -1.12 -28.35
C TRP A 103 -21.55 -1.55 -29.79
N LEU A 104 -21.11 -2.73 -30.22
CA LEU A 104 -21.46 -3.27 -31.55
C LEU A 104 -22.97 -3.50 -31.67
N GLY A 105 -23.62 -4.01 -30.63
CA GLY A 105 -25.08 -4.16 -30.60
C GLY A 105 -25.81 -2.82 -30.71
N PHE A 106 -25.37 -1.81 -29.94
CA PHE A 106 -25.93 -0.46 -30.03
C PHE A 106 -25.70 0.19 -31.39
N ALA A 107 -24.51 0.07 -31.98
CA ALA A 107 -24.20 0.63 -33.29
C ALA A 107 -25.02 -0.03 -34.41
N ALA A 108 -25.19 -1.35 -34.36
CA ALA A 108 -26.03 -2.07 -35.32
C ALA A 108 -27.52 -1.68 -35.19
N ALA A 109 -28.03 -1.58 -33.95
CA ALA A 109 -29.40 -1.13 -33.72
C ALA A 109 -29.63 0.32 -34.17
N TRP A 110 -28.64 1.20 -33.94
CA TRP A 110 -28.69 2.59 -34.38
C TRP A 110 -28.68 2.71 -35.91
N LEU A 111 -27.85 1.91 -36.60
CA LEU A 111 -27.82 1.86 -38.06
C LEU A 111 -29.07 1.21 -38.68
N TRP A 112 -29.75 0.30 -37.97
CA TRP A 112 -31.02 -0.26 -38.44
C TRP A 112 -32.14 0.77 -38.29
N LEU A 113 -32.14 1.53 -37.20
CA LEU A 113 -33.22 2.47 -36.87
C LEU A 113 -33.11 3.81 -37.61
N HIS A 114 -31.99 4.09 -38.30
CA HIS A 114 -31.76 5.29 -39.09
C HIS A 114 -31.77 4.98 -40.58
#